data_AF-A0A7Y2ZF60-F1
#
_entry.id   AF-A0A7Y2ZF60-F1
#
_cell.length_a   1.000
_cell.length_b   1.000
_cell.length_c   1.000
_cell.angle_alpha   90.00
_cell.angle_beta   90.00
_cell.angle_gamma   90.00
#
_symmetry.space_group_name_H-M   'P 1'
#
loop_
_entity.id
_entity.type
_entity.pdbx_description
1 polymer ?
#
loop_
_entity_poly.entity_id
_entity_poly.type
_entity_poly.pdbx_seq_one_letter_code
_entity_poly.pdbx_strand_id
1 'polypeptide(L)'
;PAAARALASASGAVVVLKGTPSLIADRGLPLAVSALASSDFAVAGMGDVLAGVTGAFLAQGVEPRRAAGLALLATARSALRTGLGAGLAASDVVDGLSEALVERGPGVTDLPFPWLLLDADAPR
;
A
#
# COMPACT_ATOMS: atom_id res chain seq x y z
N PRO A 1 -13.92 -8.06 0.20
CA PRO A 1 -13.10 -9.27 -0.06
C PRO A 1 -13.57 -10.14 -1.24
N ALA A 2 -14.84 -10.56 -1.28
CA ALA A 2 -15.36 -11.43 -2.35
C ALA A 2 -15.25 -10.80 -3.75
N ALA A 3 -15.64 -9.53 -3.90
CA ALA A 3 -15.52 -8.80 -5.16
C ALA A 3 -14.07 -8.73 -5.69
N ALA A 4 -13.09 -8.44 -4.83
CA ALA A 4 -11.68 -8.40 -5.20
C ALA A 4 -11.18 -9.76 -5.71
N ARG A 5 -11.51 -10.84 -4.99
CA ARG A 5 -11.14 -12.22 -5.39
C ARG A 5 -11.82 -12.66 -6.69
N ALA A 6 -13.09 -12.29 -6.87
CA ALA A 6 -13.84 -12.58 -8.09
C ALA A 6 -13.22 -11.87 -9.30
N LEU A 7 -12.90 -10.58 -9.17
CA LEU A 7 -12.25 -9.81 -10.23
C LEU A 7 -10.86 -10.34 -10.55
N ALA A 8 -10.04 -10.67 -9.55
CA ALA A 8 -8.72 -11.25 -9.75
C ALA A 8 -8.80 -12.60 -10.49
N SER A 9 -9.77 -13.45 -10.11
CA SER A 9 -10.00 -14.74 -10.77
C SER A 9 -10.47 -14.59 -12.22
N ALA A 10 -11.37 -13.63 -12.48
CA ALA A 10 -11.95 -13.41 -13.80
C ALA A 10 -10.98 -12.73 -14.78
N SER A 11 -10.14 -11.83 -14.29
CA SER A 11 -9.19 -11.06 -15.13
C SER A 11 -7.81 -11.70 -15.24
N GLY A 12 -7.43 -12.56 -14.28
CA GLY A 12 -6.05 -13.03 -14.15
C GLY A 12 -5.07 -11.94 -13.69
N ALA A 13 -5.56 -10.75 -13.34
CA ALA A 13 -4.74 -9.64 -12.87
C ALA A 13 -4.67 -9.61 -11.33
N VAL A 14 -3.62 -8.96 -10.82
CA VAL A 14 -3.57 -8.51 -9.43
C VAL A 14 -4.54 -7.35 -9.25
N VAL A 15 -5.42 -7.46 -8.26
CA VAL A 15 -6.47 -6.47 -7.99
C VAL A 15 -6.20 -5.78 -6.67
N VAL A 16 -6.05 -4.45 -6.72
CA VAL A 16 -6.08 -3.57 -5.54
C VAL A 16 -7.49 -3.05 -5.35
N LEU A 17 -8.20 -3.56 -4.35
CA LEU A 17 -9.47 -3.01 -3.91
C LEU A 17 -9.20 -1.96 -2.82
N LYS A 18 -9.19 -0.69 -3.24
CA LYS A 18 -9.01 0.46 -2.33
C LYS A 18 -10.14 0.54 -1.31
N GLY A 19 -9.79 0.88 -0.08
CA GLY A 19 -10.72 1.04 1.05
C GLY A 19 -9.97 1.12 2.38
N THR A 20 -10.71 1.02 3.49
CA THR A 20 -10.17 1.01 4.85
C THR A 20 -10.59 -0.31 5.51
N PRO A 21 -9.75 -1.37 5.49
CA PRO A 21 -8.43 -1.45 4.86
C PRO A 21 -8.47 -1.69 3.35
N SER A 22 -7.37 -1.40 2.67
CA SER A 22 -7.18 -1.76 1.26
C SER A 22 -6.76 -3.23 1.13
N LEU A 23 -7.21 -3.89 0.06
CA LEU A 23 -7.01 -5.32 -0.15
C LEU A 23 -6.27 -5.58 -1.47
N ILE A 24 -5.35 -6.54 -1.47
CA ILE A 24 -4.67 -7.02 -2.68
C ILE A 24 -5.06 -8.48 -2.90
N ALA A 25 -5.76 -8.74 -4.00
CA ALA A 25 -6.14 -10.06 -4.44
C ALA A 25 -5.30 -10.51 -5.64
N ASP A 26 -4.84 -11.75 -5.59
CA ASP A 26 -4.17 -12.44 -6.69
C ASP A 26 -4.67 -13.88 -6.74
N ARG A 27 -4.77 -14.44 -7.95
CA ARG A 27 -5.44 -15.72 -8.20
C ARG A 27 -4.72 -16.86 -7.50
N GLY A 28 -5.43 -17.54 -6.60
CA GLY A 28 -4.90 -18.68 -5.86
C GLY A 28 -3.96 -18.32 -4.71
N LEU A 29 -3.68 -17.03 -4.49
CA LEU A 29 -2.88 -16.57 -3.36
C LEU A 29 -3.75 -16.08 -2.20
N PRO A 30 -3.23 -16.08 -0.96
CA PRO A 30 -3.86 -15.42 0.16
C PRO A 30 -4.10 -13.93 -0.13
N LEU A 31 -5.20 -13.41 0.38
CA LEU A 31 -5.50 -11.98 0.30
C LEU A 31 -4.46 -11.22 1.13
N ALA A 32 -3.79 -10.23 0.54
CA ALA A 32 -3.01 -9.28 1.29
C ALA A 32 -3.92 -8.13 1.76
N VAL A 33 -3.68 -7.62 2.95
CA VAL A 33 -4.42 -6.52 3.57
C VAL A 33 -3.39 -5.47 3.93
N SER A 34 -3.63 -4.22 3.55
CA SER A 34 -2.79 -3.12 4.00
C SER A 34 -3.26 -2.65 5.38
N ALA A 35 -2.34 -2.66 6.35
CA ALA A 35 -2.61 -2.26 7.72
C ALA A 35 -2.62 -0.73 7.89
N LEU A 36 -1.88 0.00 7.04
CA LEU A 36 -1.87 1.46 7.07
C LEU A 36 -3.05 2.01 6.29
N ALA A 37 -4.11 2.37 7.02
CA ALA A 37 -5.30 2.97 6.45
C ALA A 37 -5.79 4.14 7.32
N SER A 38 -6.05 5.28 6.68
CA SER A 38 -6.71 6.45 7.28
C SER A 38 -7.77 6.99 6.32
N SER A 39 -8.84 7.58 6.86
CA SER A 39 -9.79 8.35 6.05
C SER A 39 -9.14 9.57 5.39
N ASP A 40 -8.02 10.04 5.94
CA ASP A 40 -7.24 11.16 5.40
C ASP A 40 -6.68 10.85 4.00
N PHE A 41 -6.59 9.56 3.62
CA PHE A 41 -6.15 9.15 2.29
C PHE A 41 -7.24 9.29 1.22
N ALA A 42 -8.48 9.57 1.62
CA ALA A 42 -9.64 9.68 0.72
C ALA A 42 -9.68 11.05 0.00
N VAL A 43 -8.55 11.47 -0.55
CA VAL A 43 -8.37 12.75 -1.24
C VAL A 43 -8.38 12.55 -2.74
N ALA A 44 -8.90 13.55 -3.47
CA ALA A 44 -8.92 13.52 -4.93
C ALA A 44 -7.48 13.38 -5.47
N GLY A 45 -7.30 12.52 -6.48
CA GLY A 45 -5.98 12.25 -7.08
C GLY A 45 -5.16 11.16 -6.37
N MET A 46 -5.52 10.72 -5.16
CA MET A 46 -4.77 9.65 -4.48
C MET A 46 -4.79 8.32 -5.25
N GLY A 47 -5.86 8.08 -6.03
CA GLY A 47 -5.92 6.95 -6.95
C GLY A 47 -4.87 7.00 -8.07
N ASP A 48 -4.62 8.19 -8.61
CA ASP A 48 -3.64 8.40 -9.69
C ASP A 48 -2.22 8.27 -9.16
N VAL A 49 -1.95 8.82 -7.97
CA VAL A 49 -0.67 8.65 -7.28
C VAL A 49 -0.40 7.16 -7.01
N LEU A 50 -1.36 6.42 -6.45
CA LEU A 50 -1.19 4.99 -6.21
C LEU A 50 -0.92 4.21 -7.50
N ALA A 51 -1.65 4.50 -8.58
CA ALA A 51 -1.44 3.86 -9.87
C ALA A 51 -0.06 4.18 -10.46
N GLY A 52 0.38 5.45 -10.38
CA GLY A 52 1.69 5.88 -10.85
C GLY A 52 2.84 5.21 -10.09
N VAL A 53 2.76 5.17 -8.76
CA VAL A 53 3.75 4.50 -7.89
C VAL A 53 3.78 2.99 -8.17
N THR A 54 2.62 2.36 -8.34
CA THR A 54 2.53 0.93 -8.73
C THR A 54 3.22 0.70 -10.08
N GLY A 55 2.94 1.56 -11.08
CA GLY A 55 3.58 1.51 -12.39
C GLY A 55 5.10 1.68 -12.31
N ALA A 56 5.60 2.56 -11.44
CA ALA A 56 7.02 2.76 -11.22
C ALA A 56 7.71 1.51 -10.64
N PHE A 57 7.08 0.78 -9.71
CA PHE A 57 7.61 -0.49 -9.21
C PHE A 57 7.56 -1.60 -10.26
N LEU A 58 6.48 -1.69 -11.03
CA LEU A 58 6.38 -2.62 -12.15
C LEU A 58 7.47 -2.37 -13.20
N ALA A 59 7.73 -1.11 -13.53
CA ALA A 59 8.80 -0.72 -14.47
C ALA A 59 10.21 -1.10 -13.98
N GLN A 60 10.41 -1.20 -12.66
CA GLN A 60 11.64 -1.70 -12.05
C GLN A 60 11.73 -3.23 -12.03
N GLY A 61 10.73 -3.95 -12.54
CA GLY A 61 10.69 -5.42 -12.58
C GLY A 61 10.18 -6.07 -11.30
N VAL A 62 9.55 -5.31 -10.40
CA VAL A 62 8.90 -5.88 -9.21
C VAL A 62 7.67 -6.68 -9.62
N GLU A 63 7.51 -7.88 -9.05
CA GLU A 63 6.34 -8.74 -9.27
C GLU A 63 5.03 -7.99 -8.93
N PRO A 64 3.95 -8.11 -9.73
CA PRO A 64 2.72 -7.32 -9.58
C PRO A 64 2.08 -7.26 -8.19
N ARG A 65 1.92 -8.39 -7.49
CA ARG A 65 1.34 -8.41 -6.15
C ARG A 65 2.23 -7.69 -5.15
N ARG A 66 3.55 -7.85 -5.27
CA ARG A 66 4.53 -7.11 -4.46
C ARG A 66 4.56 -5.63 -4.81
N ALA A 67 4.47 -5.25 -6.08
CA ALA A 67 4.43 -3.86 -6.53
C ALA A 67 3.22 -3.12 -5.96
N ALA A 68 2.04 -3.75 -5.99
CA ALA A 68 0.83 -3.23 -5.36
C ALA A 68 1.00 -3.01 -3.84
N GLY A 69 1.59 -3.97 -3.14
CA GLY A 69 1.86 -3.87 -1.70
C GLY A 69 2.85 -2.75 -1.36
N LEU A 70 3.96 -2.66 -2.09
CA LEU A 70 4.95 -1.60 -1.91
C LEU A 70 4.38 -0.22 -2.22
N ALA A 71 3.53 -0.09 -3.24
CA ALA A 71 2.89 1.17 -3.58
C ALA A 71 1.92 1.65 -2.48
N LEU A 72 1.08 0.75 -1.93
CA LEU A 72 0.22 1.07 -0.79
C LEU A 72 1.06 1.50 0.43
N LEU A 73 2.11 0.75 0.75
CA LEU A 73 3.00 1.08 1.86
C LEU A 73 3.68 2.44 1.67
N ALA A 74 4.32 2.68 0.53
CA ALA A 74 5.08 3.91 0.27
C ALA A 74 4.17 5.15 0.26
N THR A 75 3.00 5.05 -0.36
CA THR A 75 2.03 6.17 -0.39
C THR A 75 1.44 6.45 0.99
N ALA A 76 1.07 5.41 1.76
CA ALA A 76 0.59 5.58 3.12
C ALA A 76 1.67 6.16 4.05
N ARG A 77 2.92 5.69 3.93
CA ARG A 77 4.06 6.23 4.69
C ARG A 77 4.29 7.70 4.40
N SER A 78 4.34 8.06 3.12
CA SER A 78 4.47 9.46 2.71
C SER A 78 3.35 10.31 3.30
N ALA A 79 2.08 9.88 3.15
CA ALA A 79 0.92 10.57 3.71
C ALA A 79 0.99 10.76 5.23
N LEU A 80 1.29 9.69 5.98
CA LEU A 80 1.36 9.73 7.45
C LEU A 80 2.47 10.65 7.96
N ARG A 81 3.60 10.71 7.27
CA ARG A 81 4.74 11.58 7.62
C ARG A 81 4.41 13.07 7.51
N THR A 82 3.49 13.44 6.61
CA THR A 82 3.09 14.85 6.47
C THR A 82 2.44 15.42 7.73
N GLY A 83 1.74 14.57 8.51
CA GLY A 83 0.97 15.01 9.68
C GLY A 83 -0.21 15.93 9.36
N LEU A 84 -0.59 16.09 8.09
CA LEU A 84 -1.63 17.04 7.66
C LEU A 84 -3.06 16.58 7.96
N GLY A 85 -3.26 15.28 8.24
CA GLY A 85 -4.58 14.69 8.49
C GLY A 85 -5.55 14.99 7.35
N ALA A 86 -6.75 15.48 7.68
CA ALA A 86 -7.78 15.84 6.70
C ALA A 86 -7.36 16.93 5.69
N GLY A 87 -6.26 17.66 5.95
CA GLY A 87 -5.71 18.66 5.02
C GLY A 87 -4.78 18.10 3.95
N LEU A 88 -4.55 16.78 3.93
CA LEU A 88 -3.67 16.11 2.96
C LEU A 88 -4.15 16.35 1.52
N ALA A 89 -3.22 16.68 0.62
CA ALA A 89 -3.43 16.65 -0.81
C ALA A 89 -2.60 15.52 -1.45
N ALA A 90 -3.01 15.07 -2.64
CA ALA A 90 -2.27 14.05 -3.37
C ALA A 90 -0.83 14.47 -3.71
N SER A 91 -0.59 15.77 -3.93
CA SER A 91 0.76 16.31 -4.18
C SER A 91 1.67 16.17 -2.96
N ASP A 92 1.16 16.35 -1.74
CA ASP A 92 1.97 16.21 -0.52
C ASP A 92 2.51 14.78 -0.40
N VAL A 93 1.70 13.80 -0.81
CA VAL A 93 2.13 12.40 -0.88
C VAL A 93 3.23 12.22 -1.91
N VAL A 94 3.11 12.82 -3.10
CA VAL A 94 4.13 12.74 -4.15
C VAL A 94 5.45 13.35 -3.67
N ASP A 95 5.40 14.51 -3.03
CA ASP A 95 6.58 15.23 -2.53
C ASP A 95 7.31 14.42 -1.44
N GLY A 96 6.55 13.74 -0.56
CA GLY A 96 7.10 12.89 0.50
C GLY A 96 7.54 11.48 0.08
N LEU A 97 7.29 11.04 -1.17
CA LEU A 97 7.57 9.66 -1.60
C LEU A 97 9.05 9.29 -1.46
N SER A 98 9.96 10.19 -1.82
CA SER A 98 11.40 9.90 -1.79
C SER A 98 11.88 9.59 -0.38
N GLU A 99 11.42 10.35 0.62
CA GLU A 99 11.72 10.10 2.03
C GLU A 99 11.10 8.79 2.52
N ALA A 100 9.84 8.53 2.16
CA ALA A 100 9.15 7.30 2.54
C ALA A 100 9.85 6.04 2.00
N LEU A 101 10.43 6.11 0.80
CA LEU A 101 11.13 4.99 0.17
C LEU A 101 12.49 4.67 0.81
N VAL A 102 13.14 5.65 1.42
CA VAL A 102 14.44 5.47 2.09
C VAL A 102 14.31 5.30 3.61
N GLU A 103 13.09 5.35 4.14
CA GLU A 103 12.79 5.15 5.55
C GLU A 103 13.33 3.79 6.02
N ARG A 104 14.08 3.81 7.12
CA ARG A 104 14.61 2.61 7.76
C ARG A 104 14.04 2.49 9.16
N GLY A 105 13.50 1.31 9.47
CA GLY A 105 13.14 0.91 10.82
C GLY A 105 14.08 -0.17 11.35
N PRO A 106 14.11 -0.41 12.66
CA PRO A 106 14.87 -1.50 13.26
C PRO A 106 14.41 -2.89 12.78
N GLY A 107 13.21 -2.98 12.20
CA GLY A 107 12.63 -4.23 11.69
C GLY A 107 12.25 -5.22 12.79
N VAL A 108 12.19 -4.76 14.04
CA VAL A 108 11.86 -5.57 15.21
C VAL A 108 10.34 -5.56 15.42
N THR A 109 9.76 -6.73 15.66
CA THR A 109 8.33 -6.88 15.98
C THR A 109 8.16 -7.84 17.15
N ASP A 110 7.23 -7.53 18.05
CA ASP A 110 6.83 -8.43 19.14
C ASP A 110 5.89 -9.54 18.65
N LEU A 111 5.50 -9.51 17.37
CA LEU A 111 4.68 -10.56 16.79
C LEU A 111 5.50 -11.86 16.67
N PRO A 112 5.04 -12.98 17.26
CA PRO A 112 5.78 -14.25 17.26
C PRO A 112 5.67 -15.00 15.91
N PHE A 113 5.42 -14.27 14.82
CA PHE A 113 5.09 -14.82 13.51
C PHE A 113 6.15 -14.40 12.48
N PRO A 114 7.31 -15.07 12.42
CA PRO A 114 8.40 -14.69 11.50
C PRO A 114 8.03 -14.89 10.01
N TRP A 115 6.96 -15.62 9.74
CA TRP A 115 6.40 -15.83 8.39
C TRP A 115 5.37 -14.77 7.99
N LEU A 116 4.99 -13.88 8.90
CA LEU A 116 4.04 -12.80 8.63
C LEU A 116 4.78 -11.59 8.07
N LEU A 117 4.47 -11.23 6.82
CA LEU A 117 4.83 -9.93 6.28
C LEU A 117 3.71 -8.93 6.60
N LEU A 118 4.02 -7.91 7.39
CA LEU A 118 3.08 -6.88 7.83
C LEU A 118 3.61 -5.50 7.41
N ASP A 119 2.76 -4.69 6.79
CA ASP A 119 3.04 -3.33 6.39
C ASP A 119 2.67 -2.33 7.51
N ALA A 120 3.15 -2.54 8.74
CA ALA A 120 2.87 -1.69 9.89
C ALA A 120 4.15 -1.17 10.56
N ASP A 121 4.01 -0.20 11.46
CA ASP A 121 5.10 0.19 12.36
C ASP A 121 5.51 -0.97 13.28
N ALA A 122 6.79 -1.01 13.62
CA ALA A 122 7.24 -1.78 14.77
C ALA A 122 6.43 -1.35 16.00
N PRO A 123 6.01 -2.29 16.86
CA PRO A 123 5.44 -1.94 18.17
C PRO A 123 6.38 -0.95 18.88
N ARG A 124 5.82 0.09 19.47
CA ARG A 124 6.57 1.03 20.33
C ARG A 124 6.68 0.49 21.74
#